data_AF-A0A7K6GNQ1-F1
#
_entry.id   AF-A0A7K6GNQ1-F1
#
_cell.length_a   1.000
_cell.length_b   1.000
_cell.length_c   1.000
_cell.angle_alpha   90.00
_cell.angle_beta   90.00
_cell.angle_gamma   90.00
#
_symmetry.space_group_name_H-M   'P 1'
#
loop_
_entity.id
_entity.type
_entity.pdbx_description
1 polymer ?
#
loop_
_entity_poly.entity_id
_entity_poly.type
_entity_poly.pdbx_seq_one_letter_code
_entity_poly.pdbx_strand_id
1 'polypeptide(L)' 'NLRAGPGGDVVLHVSPRMDEGDAVVRNTFLEGSWGREERELGCCSPFQRGRYFDLSIRCGNHRFKLFAEGQPLL' A
#
# COMPACT_ATOMS: atom_id res chain seq x y z
N ASN A 1 -4.81 -1.21 -5.64
CA ASN A 1 -5.13 -2.65 -5.49
C ASN A 1 -4.51 -3.42 -6.63
N LEU A 2 -3.65 -4.39 -6.34
CA LEU A 2 -3.25 -5.44 -7.27
C LEU A 2 -4.10 -6.68 -6.99
N ARG A 3 -4.70 -7.26 -8.03
CA ARG A 3 -5.69 -8.34 -7.91
C ARG A 3 -5.21 -9.63 -8.56
N ALA A 4 -5.55 -10.77 -7.96
CA ALA A 4 -5.29 -12.09 -8.52
C ALA A 4 -6.49 -12.56 -9.36
N GLY A 5 -6.52 -12.15 -10.63
CA GLY A 5 -7.52 -12.61 -11.59
C GLY A 5 -8.98 -12.24 -11.23
N PRO A 6 -9.96 -12.97 -11.79
CA PRO A 6 -11.37 -12.64 -11.68
C PRO A 6 -11.99 -12.98 -10.31
N GLY A 7 -11.28 -13.71 -9.44
CA GLY A 7 -11.78 -14.19 -8.15
C GLY A 7 -11.99 -13.11 -7.08
N GLY A 8 -11.66 -11.85 -7.38
CA GLY A 8 -11.87 -10.73 -6.46
C GLY A 8 -10.78 -10.57 -5.39
N ASP A 9 -9.86 -11.53 -5.28
CA ASP A 9 -8.73 -11.46 -4.36
C ASP A 9 -7.81 -10.26 -4.66
N VAL A 10 -7.43 -9.55 -3.60
CA VAL A 10 -6.50 -8.44 -3.62
C VAL A 10 -5.21 -8.87 -2.95
N VAL A 11 -4.20 -9.20 -3.76
CA VAL A 11 -2.86 -9.60 -3.27
C VAL A 11 -2.04 -8.44 -2.72
N LEU A 12 -2.40 -7.20 -3.09
CA LEU A 12 -1.84 -5.99 -2.49
C LEU A 12 -2.87 -4.86 -2.51
N HIS A 13 -3.37 -4.50 -1.34
CA HIS A 13 -4.13 -3.28 -1.10
C HIS A 13 -3.20 -2.23 -0.50
N VAL A 14 -3.27 -1.00 -1.04
CA VAL A 14 -2.55 0.16 -0.51
C VAL A 14 -3.58 1.28 -0.44
N SER A 15 -3.81 1.77 0.77
CA SER A 15 -4.81 2.80 1.08
C SER A 15 -4.16 3.91 1.89
N PRO A 16 -3.77 5.02 1.24
CA PRO A 16 -3.45 6.26 1.92
C PRO A 16 -4.71 6.82 2.58
N ARG A 17 -4.69 6.99 3.90
CA ARG A 17 -5.76 7.55 4.71
C ARG A 17 -5.28 8.87 5.34
N MET A 18 -5.43 9.95 4.59
CA MET A 18 -5.03 11.30 5.03
C MET A 18 -5.78 11.77 6.29
N ASP A 19 -7.02 11.29 6.48
CA ASP A 19 -7.84 11.67 7.64
C ASP A 19 -7.52 10.84 8.91
N GLU A 20 -6.66 9.83 8.81
CA GLU A 20 -6.26 8.93 9.91
C GLU A 20 -4.77 9.13 10.25
N GLY A 21 -4.37 10.39 10.49
CA GLY A 21 -2.98 10.74 10.82
C GLY A 21 -2.00 10.46 9.68
N ASP A 22 -2.45 10.68 8.44
CA ASP A 22 -1.70 10.39 7.22
C ASP A 22 -1.25 8.91 7.08
N ALA A 23 -1.94 7.97 7.73
CA ALA A 23 -1.58 6.56 7.66
C ALA A 23 -1.63 5.99 6.23
N VAL A 24 -0.73 5.06 5.92
CA VAL A 24 -0.80 4.25 4.69
C VAL A 24 -1.05 2.81 5.09
N VAL A 25 -2.30 2.39 4.96
CA VAL A 25 -2.72 1.03 5.29
C VAL A 25 -2.40 0.11 4.12
N ARG A 26 -1.69 -0.98 4.38
CA ARG A 26 -1.58 -2.11 3.44
C ARG A 26 -2.27 -3.32 4.02
N ASN A 27 -2.86 -4.10 3.12
CA ASN A 27 -3.52 -5.33 3.49
C ASN A 27 -3.62 -6.27 2.29
N THR A 28 -4.06 -7.49 2.54
CA THR A 28 -4.53 -8.44 1.54
C THR A 28 -6.01 -8.71 1.75
N PHE A 29 -6.73 -8.94 0.65
CA PHE A 29 -8.10 -9.44 0.69
C PHE A 29 -8.09 -10.81 0.02
N LEU A 30 -8.20 -11.86 0.82
CA LEU A 30 -8.13 -13.24 0.36
C LEU A 30 -9.35 -13.99 0.88
N GLU A 31 -9.93 -14.84 0.03
CA GLU A 31 -11.07 -15.70 0.41
C GLU A 31 -12.27 -14.91 0.97
N GLY A 32 -12.49 -13.70 0.45
CA GLY A 32 -13.61 -12.85 0.86
C GLY A 32 -13.39 -12.06 2.17
N SER A 33 -12.18 -12.05 2.73
CA SER A 33 -11.88 -11.36 4.00
C SER A 33 -10.61 -10.51 3.94
N TRP A 34 -10.58 -9.43 4.71
CA TRP A 34 -9.38 -8.61 4.90
C TRP A 34 -8.46 -9.25 5.94
N GLY A 35 -7.17 -9.31 5.64
CA GLY A 35 -6.14 -9.78 6.56
C GLY A 35 -5.80 -8.74 7.65
N ARG A 36 -4.64 -8.94 8.29
CA ARG A 36 -4.09 -8.00 9.28
C ARG A 36 -3.57 -6.75 8.57
N GLU A 37 -4.06 -5.59 8.99
CA GLU A 37 -3.58 -4.31 8.48
C GLU A 37 -2.11 -4.06 8.87
N GLU A 38 -1.31 -3.66 7.90
CA GLU A 38 0.03 -3.14 8.10
C GLU A 38 0.05 -1.62 7.92
N ARG A 39 0.52 -0.90 8.94
CA ARG A 39 0.47 0.58 8.99
C ARG A 39 1.84 1.23 9.21
N GLU A 40 2.86 0.43 9.47
CA GLU A 40 4.21 0.91 9.78
C GLU A 40 4.82 1.66 8.60
N LEU A 41 5.32 2.86 8.84
CA LEU A 41 6.01 3.69 7.84
C LEU A 41 7.41 3.99 8.35
N GLY A 42 8.39 4.01 7.45
CA GLY A 42 9.78 4.33 7.80
C GLY A 42 10.01 5.78 8.21
N CYS A 43 9.19 6.71 7.71
CA CYS A 43 9.28 8.13 8.04
C CYS A 43 7.90 8.79 8.18
N CYS A 44 7.40 9.39 7.11
CA CYS A 44 6.14 10.10 7.03
C CYS A 44 5.39 9.64 5.79
N SER A 45 4.09 9.88 5.77
CA SER A 45 3.29 9.64 4.57
C SER A 45 3.73 10.54 3.42
N PRO A 46 4.01 9.99 2.24
CA PRO A 46 4.30 10.78 1.05
C PRO A 46 3.02 11.37 0.43
N PHE A 47 1.83 10.95 0.90
CA PHE A 47 0.55 11.34 0.32
C PHE A 47 0.00 12.56 1.05
N GLN A 48 -0.09 13.69 0.34
CA GLN A 48 -0.63 14.94 0.86
C GLN A 48 -1.66 15.52 -0.11
N ARG A 49 -2.70 16.17 0.43
CA ARG A 49 -3.73 16.83 -0.38
C ARG A 49 -3.09 17.90 -1.29
N GLY A 50 -3.41 17.87 -2.57
CA GLY A 50 -2.91 18.85 -3.54
C GLY A 50 -1.46 18.67 -3.98
N ARG A 51 -0.77 17.61 -3.56
CA ARG A 51 0.58 17.27 -4.03
C ARG A 51 0.55 16.09 -4.98
N TYR A 52 1.36 16.18 -6.04
CA TYR A 52 1.69 15.06 -6.89
C TYR A 52 2.56 14.06 -6.13
N PHE A 53 2.48 12.79 -6.53
CA PHE A 53 3.31 11.74 -5.98
C PHE A 53 3.69 10.74 -7.07
N ASP A 54 4.91 10.21 -6.99
CA ASP A 54 5.41 9.11 -7.79
C ASP A 54 5.46 7.84 -6.94
N LEU A 55 4.55 6.89 -7.22
CA LEU A 55 4.49 5.60 -6.53
C LEU A 55 5.07 4.49 -7.42
N SER A 56 6.12 3.81 -6.93
CA SER A 56 6.71 2.63 -7.56
C SER A 56 6.45 1.39 -6.73
N ILE A 57 5.83 0.37 -7.34
CA ILE A 57 5.58 -0.93 -6.71
C ILE A 57 6.43 -1.98 -7.40
N ARG A 58 7.38 -2.57 -6.66
CA ARG A 58 8.27 -3.63 -7.17
C ARG A 58 7.90 -4.97 -6.58
N CYS A 59 7.57 -5.93 -7.43
CA CYS A 59 7.34 -7.32 -7.03
C CYS A 59 8.69 -8.03 -6.88
N GLY A 60 9.05 -8.42 -5.66
CA GLY A 60 10.17 -9.33 -5.41
C GLY A 60 9.68 -10.77 -5.19
N ASN A 61 10.62 -11.70 -5.03
CA ASN A 61 10.29 -13.12 -4.84
C ASN A 61 9.51 -13.44 -3.56
N HIS A 62 9.66 -12.61 -2.52
CA HIS A 62 9.06 -12.86 -1.19
C HIS A 62 8.20 -11.71 -0.67
N ARG A 63 8.29 -10.52 -1.28
CA ARG A 63 7.60 -9.32 -0.81
C ARG A 63 7.49 -8.27 -1.90
N PHE A 64 6.48 -7.43 -1.77
CA PHE A 64 6.41 -6.17 -2.50
C PHE A 64 7.28 -5.12 -1.81
N LYS A 65 7.96 -4.30 -2.60
CA LYS A 65 8.67 -3.11 -2.13
C LYS A 65 7.98 -1.89 -2.72
N LEU A 66 7.55 -0.98 -1.87
CA LEU A 66 6.87 0.24 -2.27
C LEU A 66 7.82 1.42 -2.07
N PHE A 67 7.90 2.28 -3.07
CA PHE A 67 8.68 3.51 -3.02
C PHE A 67 7.78 4.68 -3.40
N ALA A 68 7.89 5.79 -2.68
CA ALA A 68 7.28 7.05 -3.02
C ALA A 68 8.36 8.11 -3.18
N GLU A 69 8.33 8.90 -4.26
CA GLU A 69 9.38 9.88 -4.58
C GLU A 69 10.79 9.25 -4.60
N GLY A 70 10.88 7.98 -5.02
CA GLY A 70 12.13 7.20 -5.01
C GLY A 70 12.60 6.72 -3.64
N GLN A 71 11.92 7.09 -2.54
CA GLN A 71 12.23 6.65 -1.17
C GLN A 71 11.39 5.44 -0.76
N PRO A 72 11.94 4.45 -0.05
CA PRO A 72 11.17 3.33 0.49
C PRO A 72 10.09 3.83 1.47
N LEU A 73 8.88 3.29 1.36
CA LEU A 73 7.78 3.55 2.32
C LEU A 73 8.00 2.86 3.68
N LEU A 74 8.74 1.75 3.67
CA LEU A 74 9.21 0.98 4.83
C LEU A 74 10.65 0.52 4.56
#